data_AF-A0A963JNV2-F1
#
_entry.id   AF-A0A963JNV2-F1
#
_cell.length_a   1.000
_cell.length_b   1.000
_cell.length_c   1.000
_cell.angle_alpha   90.00
_cell.angle_beta   90.00
_cell.angle_gamma   90.00
#
_symmetry.space_group_name_H-M   'P 1'
#
loop_
_entity.id
_entity.type
_entity.pdbx_description
1 polymer ?
#
loop_
_entity_poly.entity_id
_entity_poly.type
_entity_poly.pdbx_seq_one_letter_code
_entity_poly.pdbx_strand_id
1 'polypeptide(L)'
;MNPEFLERISADIAKLDAATQLNLPRYGSWPSTVHQFDEKSINVLKTALAACRPVLLRGEPGTGKSQLAHAAAVALNRLFVYEVVNAHTEGQDLLWKFDAVSRLAEAQTIKAGED
;
A
#
# COMPACT_ATOMS: atom_id res chain seq x y z
N MET A 1 5.59 25.26 -7.57
CA MET A 1 5.74 23.87 -7.04
C MET A 1 7.22 23.63 -6.80
N ASN A 2 7.61 22.98 -5.70
CA ASN A 2 9.02 22.72 -5.38
C ASN A 2 9.68 21.90 -6.52
N PRO A 3 10.80 22.34 -7.11
CA PRO A 3 11.51 21.60 -8.17
C PRO A 3 11.85 20.16 -7.78
N GLU A 4 12.29 19.93 -6.55
CA GLU A 4 12.62 18.60 -6.01
C GLU A 4 11.40 17.65 -6.02
N PHE A 5 10.22 18.20 -5.78
CA PHE A 5 8.97 17.43 -5.79
C PHE A 5 8.60 16.96 -7.21
N LEU A 6 8.82 17.81 -8.22
CA LEU A 6 8.60 17.46 -9.63
C LEU A 6 9.59 16.39 -10.10
N GLU A 7 10.85 16.49 -9.67
CA GLU A 7 11.88 15.49 -9.93
C GLU A 7 11.48 14.12 -9.34
N ARG A 8 11.00 14.11 -8.09
CA ARG A 8 10.50 12.88 -7.45
C ARG A 8 9.32 12.26 -8.21
N ILE A 9 8.35 13.07 -8.66
CA ILE A 9 7.23 12.55 -9.46
C ILE A 9 7.73 11.97 -10.78
N SER A 10 8.66 12.65 -11.46
CA SER A 10 9.24 12.18 -12.71
C SER A 10 9.96 10.83 -12.51
N ALA A 11 10.74 10.70 -11.44
CA ALA A 11 11.39 9.44 -11.07
C ALA A 11 10.38 8.32 -10.77
N ASP A 12 9.29 8.63 -10.06
CA ASP A 12 8.24 7.66 -9.74
C ASP A 12 7.46 7.21 -10.99
N ILE A 13 7.20 8.12 -11.94
CA ILE A 13 6.60 7.77 -13.24
C ILE A 13 7.54 6.84 -14.02
N ALA A 14 8.85 7.13 -14.05
CA ALA A 14 9.84 6.29 -14.72
C ALA A 14 9.95 4.88 -14.12
N LYS A 15 9.79 4.74 -12.79
CA LYS A 15 9.71 3.40 -12.15
C LYS A 15 8.52 2.60 -12.66
N LEU A 16 7.36 3.24 -12.84
CA LEU A 16 6.17 2.58 -13.37
C LEU A 16 6.32 2.16 -14.83
N ASP A 17 7.07 2.94 -15.63
CA ASP A 17 7.40 2.58 -17.01
C ASP A 17 8.27 1.31 -17.11
N ALA A 18 9.18 1.11 -16.16
CA ALA A 18 10.03 -0.08 -16.10
C ALA A 18 9.32 -1.30 -15.50
N ALA A 19 8.19 -1.11 -14.80
CA ALA A 19 7.49 -2.14 -14.06
C ALA A 19 6.49 -2.90 -14.94
N THR A 20 6.98 -3.83 -15.76
CA THR A 20 6.12 -4.70 -16.57
C THR A 20 5.54 -5.86 -15.74
N GLN A 21 6.38 -6.51 -14.95
CA GLN A 21 6.02 -7.64 -14.10
C GLN A 21 6.76 -7.53 -12.76
N LEU A 22 6.06 -7.74 -11.64
CA LEU A 22 6.64 -7.63 -10.30
C LEU A 22 6.24 -8.81 -9.41
N ASN A 23 7.17 -9.22 -8.55
CA ASN A 23 6.87 -10.11 -7.43
C ASN A 23 6.32 -9.29 -6.27
N LEU A 24 5.09 -9.60 -5.86
CA LEU A 24 4.46 -9.03 -4.68
C LEU A 24 4.81 -9.89 -3.47
N PRO A 25 5.38 -9.29 -2.41
CA PRO A 25 5.65 -10.01 -1.17
C PRO A 25 4.33 -10.43 -0.51
N ARG A 26 4.42 -11.37 0.44
CA ARG A 26 3.29 -11.70 1.31
C ARG A 26 2.92 -10.47 2.15
N TYR A 27 1.63 -10.19 2.29
CA TYR A 27 1.13 -9.11 3.13
C TYR A 27 -0.05 -9.59 4.00
N GLY A 28 0.17 -9.71 5.31
CA GLY A 28 -0.82 -10.28 6.23
C GLY A 28 -1.26 -11.68 5.79
N SER A 29 -2.56 -11.82 5.46
CA SER A 29 -3.13 -13.07 4.94
C SER A 29 -2.95 -13.26 3.43
N TRP A 30 -2.54 -12.22 2.68
CA TRP A 30 -2.40 -12.29 1.23
C TRP A 30 -1.08 -12.99 0.86
N PRO A 31 -1.13 -14.05 0.04
CA PRO A 31 0.07 -14.78 -0.36
C PRO A 31 0.97 -13.93 -1.27
N SER A 32 2.24 -14.32 -1.35
CA SER A 32 3.13 -13.79 -2.38
C SER A 32 2.59 -14.16 -3.76
N THR A 33 2.55 -13.18 -4.66
CA THR A 33 1.99 -13.35 -6.01
C THR A 33 2.81 -12.60 -7.03
N VAL A 34 2.62 -12.90 -8.31
CA VAL A 34 3.19 -12.10 -9.39
C VAL A 34 2.10 -11.19 -9.92
N HIS A 35 2.42 -9.91 -10.09
CA HIS A 35 1.54 -8.95 -10.73
C HIS A 35 2.10 -8.56 -12.09
N GLN A 36 1.26 -8.62 -13.12
CA GLN A 36 1.54 -8.15 -14.46
C GLN A 36 0.76 -6.86 -14.66
N PHE A 37 1.46 -5.76 -14.95
CA PHE A 37 0.79 -4.51 -15.26
C PHE A 37 0.28 -4.51 -16.70
N ASP A 38 -0.95 -4.07 -16.87
CA ASP A 38 -1.47 -3.64 -18.16
C ASP A 38 -1.23 -2.12 -18.35
N GLU A 39 -1.22 -1.70 -19.61
CA GLU A 39 -0.97 -0.31 -19.98
C GLU A 39 -1.97 0.66 -19.34
N LYS A 40 -3.25 0.27 -19.26
CA LYS A 40 -4.30 1.12 -18.70
C LYS A 40 -4.08 1.34 -17.21
N SER A 41 -3.73 0.30 -16.46
CA SER A 41 -3.39 0.40 -15.04
C SER A 41 -2.18 1.31 -14.80
N ILE A 42 -1.12 1.16 -15.60
CA ILE A 42 0.05 2.06 -15.51
C ILE A 42 -0.34 3.51 -15.77
N ASN A 43 -1.11 3.77 -16.84
CA ASN A 43 -1.51 5.12 -17.20
C ASN A 43 -2.38 5.77 -16.12
N VAL A 44 -3.25 5.01 -15.46
CA VAL A 44 -4.05 5.49 -14.33
C VAL A 44 -3.14 5.91 -13.17
N LEU A 45 -2.15 5.09 -12.81
CA LEU A 45 -1.21 5.40 -11.73
C LEU A 45 -0.35 6.64 -12.04
N LYS A 46 0.18 6.73 -13.27
CA LYS A 46 0.93 7.90 -13.73
C LYS A 46 0.10 9.17 -13.69
N THR A 47 -1.16 9.09 -14.14
CA THR A 47 -2.09 10.22 -14.11
C THR A 47 -2.34 10.68 -12.68
N ALA A 48 -2.55 9.75 -11.74
CA ALA A 48 -2.73 10.08 -10.33
C ALA A 48 -1.50 10.78 -9.72
N LEU A 49 -0.30 10.27 -10.03
CA LEU A 49 0.97 10.86 -9.60
C LEU A 49 1.16 12.28 -10.18
N ALA A 50 0.97 12.44 -11.50
CA ALA A 50 1.13 13.71 -12.19
C ALA A 50 0.10 14.75 -11.71
N ALA A 51 -1.15 14.35 -11.52
CA ALA A 51 -2.21 15.21 -11.01
C ALA A 51 -2.06 15.54 -9.51
N CYS A 52 -1.21 14.81 -8.78
CA CYS A 52 -1.11 14.88 -7.32
C CYS A 52 -2.48 14.65 -6.65
N ARG A 53 -3.28 13.74 -7.20
CA ARG A 53 -4.63 13.41 -6.72
C ARG A 53 -4.78 11.92 -6.49
N PRO A 54 -5.53 11.50 -5.46
CA PRO A 54 -5.86 10.09 -5.29
C PRO A 54 -6.74 9.58 -6.43
N VAL A 55 -6.69 8.28 -6.68
CA VAL A 55 -7.54 7.61 -7.67
C VAL A 55 -8.53 6.67 -6.98
N LEU A 56 -9.77 6.66 -7.48
CA LEU A 56 -10.79 5.70 -7.09
C LEU A 56 -10.97 4.66 -8.20
N LEU A 57 -10.61 3.40 -7.92
CA LEU A 57 -10.77 2.29 -8.85
C LEU A 57 -12.13 1.63 -8.66
N ARG A 58 -12.92 1.52 -9.74
CA ARG A 58 -14.25 0.88 -9.74
C ARG A 58 -14.26 -0.36 -10.65
N GLY A 59 -15.15 -1.31 -10.36
CA GLY A 59 -15.46 -2.46 -11.21
C GLY A 59 -15.84 -3.69 -10.39
N GLU A 60 -15.96 -4.83 -11.06
CA GLU A 60 -16.40 -6.09 -10.44
C GLU A 60 -15.49 -6.58 -9.30
N PRO A 61 -16.04 -7.26 -8.28
CA PRO A 61 -15.24 -7.96 -7.29
C PRO A 61 -14.24 -8.93 -7.95
N GLY A 62 -13.05 -9.07 -7.36
CA GLY A 62 -12.05 -10.03 -7.84
C GLY A 62 -11.22 -9.59 -9.07
N THR A 63 -11.46 -8.42 -9.67
CA THR A 63 -10.66 -7.96 -10.83
C THR A 63 -9.30 -7.33 -10.46
N GLY A 64 -8.71 -7.71 -9.32
CA GLY A 64 -7.37 -7.28 -8.94
C GLY A 64 -7.19 -5.81 -8.50
N LYS A 65 -8.25 -5.06 -8.20
CA LYS A 65 -8.15 -3.65 -7.77
C LYS A 65 -7.24 -3.46 -6.54
N SER A 66 -7.45 -4.27 -5.50
CA SER A 66 -6.64 -4.22 -4.28
C SER A 66 -5.21 -4.71 -4.52
N GLN A 67 -5.04 -5.69 -5.42
CA GLN A 67 -3.72 -6.18 -5.83
C GLN A 67 -2.95 -5.11 -6.62
N LEU A 68 -3.63 -4.32 -7.46
CA LEU A 68 -3.01 -3.20 -8.18
C LEU A 68 -2.48 -2.13 -7.22
N ALA A 69 -3.21 -1.83 -6.14
CA ALA A 69 -2.72 -0.90 -5.11
C ALA A 69 -1.46 -1.44 -4.41
N HIS A 70 -1.43 -2.74 -4.10
CA HIS A 70 -0.25 -3.40 -3.54
C HIS A 70 0.94 -3.37 -4.52
N ALA A 71 0.70 -3.68 -5.79
CA ALA A 71 1.71 -3.64 -6.84
C ALA A 71 2.27 -2.23 -7.05
N ALA A 72 1.42 -1.20 -7.04
CA ALA A 72 1.86 0.19 -7.12
C ALA A 72 2.75 0.59 -5.94
N ALA A 73 2.42 0.17 -4.72
CA ALA A 73 3.25 0.43 -3.54
C ALA A 73 4.64 -0.22 -3.65
N VAL A 74 4.70 -1.48 -4.08
CA VAL A 74 5.97 -2.19 -4.31
C VAL A 74 6.78 -1.53 -5.43
N ALA A 75 6.15 -1.22 -6.57
CA ALA A 75 6.80 -0.58 -7.73
C ALA A 75 7.42 0.78 -7.37
N LEU A 76 6.72 1.56 -6.55
CA LEU A 76 7.14 2.89 -6.14
C LEU A 76 8.05 2.89 -4.91
N ASN A 77 8.29 1.72 -4.31
CA ASN A 77 8.97 1.55 -3.03
C ASN A 77 8.35 2.42 -1.92
N ARG A 78 7.03 2.32 -1.77
CA ARG A 78 6.24 3.06 -0.77
C ARG A 78 5.59 2.10 0.22
N LEU A 79 5.29 2.60 1.42
CA LEU A 79 4.55 1.84 2.41
C LEU A 79 3.16 1.48 1.86
N PHE A 80 2.83 0.19 1.90
CA PHE A 80 1.49 -0.29 1.59
C PHE A 80 0.65 -0.32 2.87
N VAL A 81 -0.37 0.53 2.91
CA VAL A 81 -1.37 0.58 3.99
C VAL A 81 -2.69 0.10 3.41
N TYR A 82 -3.28 -0.90 4.06
CA TYR A 82 -4.52 -1.53 3.63
C TYR A 82 -5.52 -1.58 4.78
N GLU A 83 -6.72 -1.07 4.55
CA GLU A 83 -7.83 -1.16 5.49
C GLU A 83 -9.15 -1.39 4.74
N VAL A 84 -10.05 -2.17 5.33
CA VAL A 84 -11.41 -2.39 4.81
C VAL A 84 -12.35 -1.41 5.48
N VAL A 85 -12.92 -0.50 4.70
CA VAL A 85 -13.90 0.48 5.17
C VAL A 85 -15.31 -0.01 4.83
N ASN A 86 -16.20 -0.03 5.82
CA ASN A 86 -17.62 -0.37 5.66
C ASN A 86 -18.51 0.69 6.37
N ALA A 87 -19.83 0.47 6.38
CA ALA A 87 -20.79 1.43 6.92
C ALA A 87 -20.67 1.69 8.45
N HIS A 88 -20.01 0.80 9.19
CA HIS A 88 -19.77 0.93 10.62
C HIS A 88 -18.36 1.43 10.94
N THR A 89 -17.53 1.67 9.92
CA THR A 89 -16.17 2.18 10.14
C THR A 89 -16.22 3.65 10.49
N GLU A 90 -15.71 4.02 11.65
CA GLU A 90 -15.58 5.41 12.06
C GLU A 90 -14.19 5.98 11.73
N GLY A 91 -14.07 7.31 11.70
CA GLY A 91 -12.76 7.95 11.45
C GLY A 91 -11.70 7.57 12.49
N GLN A 92 -12.13 7.31 13.73
CA GLN A 92 -11.27 6.89 14.84
C GLN A 92 -10.62 5.52 14.57
N ASP A 93 -11.31 4.63 13.84
CA ASP A 93 -10.79 3.30 13.51
C ASP A 93 -9.62 3.34 12.54
N LEU A 94 -9.53 4.39 11.73
CA LEU A 94 -8.48 4.60 10.73
C LEU A 94 -7.26 5.36 11.27
N LEU A 95 -7.32 5.78 12.54
CA LEU A 95 -6.18 6.32 13.25
C LEU A 95 -5.32 5.18 13.80
N TRP A 96 -4.22 5.54 14.45
CA TRP A 96 -3.37 4.57 15.13
C TRP A 96 -4.11 3.94 16.32
N LYS A 97 -3.88 2.64 16.55
CA LYS A 97 -4.36 1.92 17.74
C LYS A 97 -3.14 1.51 18.57
N PHE A 98 -3.18 1.76 19.87
CA PHE A 98 -2.15 1.29 20.81
C PHE A 98 -2.75 0.26 21.74
N ASP A 99 -2.22 -0.97 21.66
CA ASP A 99 -2.64 -2.06 22.53
C ASP A 99 -1.73 -2.10 23.78
N ALA A 100 -2.16 -1.40 24.82
CA ALA A 100 -1.46 -1.38 26.09
C ALA A 100 -1.44 -2.75 26.79
N VAL A 101 -2.44 -3.60 26.56
CA VAL A 101 -2.57 -4.90 27.23
C VAL A 101 -1.59 -5.89 26.62
N SER A 102 -1.54 -5.99 25.29
CA SER A 102 -0.53 -6.82 24.61
C SER A 102 0.87 -6.34 24.96
N ARG A 103 1.09 -5.02 25.03
CA ARG A 103 2.39 -4.46 25.42
C ARG A 103 2.80 -4.81 26.84
N LEU A 104 1.86 -4.81 27.78
CA LEU A 104 2.10 -5.24 29.16
C LEU A 104 2.40 -6.75 29.23
N ALA A 105 1.66 -7.57 28.49
CA ALA A 105 1.89 -9.01 28.43
C ALA A 105 3.29 -9.36 27.92
N GLU A 106 3.74 -8.72 26.83
CA GLU A 106 5.10 -8.85 26.30
C GLU A 106 6.17 -8.49 27.35
N ALA A 107 5.94 -7.42 28.11
CA ALA A 107 6.89 -6.98 29.14
C ALA A 107 7.02 -8.01 30.29
N GLN A 108 5.92 -8.66 30.68
CA GLN A 108 5.95 -9.71 31.70
C GLN A 108 6.65 -10.98 31.19
N THR A 109 6.45 -11.34 29.92
CA THR A 109 7.14 -12.51 29.33
C THR A 109 8.65 -12.31 29.19
N ILE A 110 9.11 -11.09 28.90
CA ILE A 110 10.54 -10.77 28.85
C ILE A 110 11.16 -10.88 30.24
N LYS A 111 10.49 -10.32 31.25
CA LYS A 111 10.96 -10.38 32.64
C LYS A 111 11.07 -11.80 33.20
N ALA A 112 10.16 -12.70 32.82
CA ALA A 112 10.14 -14.08 33.29
C ALA A 112 11.19 -15.00 32.61
N GLY A 113 11.81 -14.56 31.51
CA GLY A 113 12.88 -15.29 30.82
C GLY A 113 14.29 -14.92 31.26
N GLU A 114 14.42 -13.97 32.19
CA GLU A 114 15.69 -13.55 32.81
C GLU A 114 15.93 -14.21 34.18
N ASP A 115 15.01 -15.07 34.63
CA ASP A 115 15.12 -15.97 35.80
C ASP A 115 15.51 -17.40 35.36
#